data_AF-A0A8T6J9B2-F1
#
_entry.id   AF-A0A8T6J9B2-F1
#
_cell.length_a   1.000
_cell.length_b   1.000
_cell.length_c   1.000
_cell.angle_alpha   90.00
_cell.angle_beta   90.00
_cell.angle_gamma   90.00
#
_symmetry.space_group_name_H-M   'P 1'
#
loop_
_entity.id
_entity.type
_entity.pdbx_description
1 polymer ?
#
loop_
_entity_poly.entity_id
_entity_poly.type
_entity_poly.pdbx_seq_one_letter_code
_entity_poly.pdbx_strand_id
1 'polypeptide(L)'
;MRKNSAFWLQCLLGLALVALVFLVFRTTQSNLELLGVQSGFDFLWKKAGFSISQHLIPYTEDSPIWVALAVAILNTLLLAVFCIFLASLLGLFVGIGRLSSNWLVSRLSLA
;
A
#
# COMPACT_ATOMS: atom_id res chain seq x y z
N MET A 1 -45.36 -24.69 4.92
CA MET A 1 -44.26 -25.08 5.85
C MET A 1 -42.92 -25.36 5.12
N ARG A 2 -42.53 -24.58 4.09
CA ARG A 2 -41.35 -24.88 3.21
C ARG A 2 -40.17 -23.90 3.36
N LYS A 3 -40.24 -22.94 4.29
CA LYS A 3 -39.19 -21.93 4.53
C LYS A 3 -38.07 -22.42 5.45
N ASN A 4 -38.37 -23.34 6.37
CA ASN A 4 -37.41 -23.78 7.38
C ASN A 4 -36.29 -24.66 6.81
N SER A 5 -36.58 -25.50 5.81
CA SER A 5 -35.57 -26.36 5.17
C SER A 5 -34.54 -25.57 4.37
N ALA A 6 -34.95 -24.47 3.72
CA ALA A 6 -34.05 -23.59 2.99
C ALA A 6 -33.06 -22.90 3.94
N PHE A 7 -33.52 -22.46 5.12
CA PHE A 7 -32.66 -21.86 6.15
C PHE A 7 -31.61 -22.84 6.68
N TRP A 8 -32.01 -24.08 6.99
CA TRP A 8 -31.07 -25.13 7.44
C TRP A 8 -30.03 -25.49 6.38
N LEU A 9 -30.43 -25.58 5.11
CA LEU A 9 -29.50 -25.81 4.01
C LEU A 9 -28.51 -24.66 3.84
N GLN A 10 -28.95 -23.41 4.02
CA GLN A 10 -28.09 -22.23 3.93
C GLN A 10 -27.08 -22.15 5.07
N CYS A 11 -27.50 -22.49 6.30
CA CYS A 11 -26.59 -22.63 7.45
C CYS A 11 -25.57 -23.76 7.25
N LEU A 12 -26.00 -24.91 6.73
CA LEU A 12 -25.12 -26.04 6.44
C LEU A 12 -24.11 -25.70 5.35
N LEU A 13 -24.55 -25.01 4.28
CA LEU A 13 -23.67 -24.55 3.22
C LEU A 13 -22.66 -23.51 3.73
N GLY A 14 -23.10 -22.57 4.57
CA GLY A 14 -22.23 -21.58 5.21
C GLY A 14 -21.19 -22.22 6.12
N LEU A 15 -21.59 -23.19 6.94
CA LEU A 15 -20.69 -23.96 7.80
C LEU A 15 -19.67 -24.75 6.95
N ALA A 16 -20.12 -25.40 5.87
CA ALA A 16 -19.26 -26.12 4.94
C ALA A 16 -18.25 -25.19 4.26
N LEU A 17 -18.65 -23.97 3.88
CA LEU A 17 -17.77 -22.96 3.32
C LEU A 17 -16.70 -22.51 4.34
N VAL A 18 -17.10 -22.22 5.57
CA VAL A 18 -16.16 -21.84 6.65
C VAL A 18 -15.19 -22.98 6.93
N ALA A 19 -15.68 -24.22 7.01
CA ALA A 19 -14.84 -25.40 7.21
C ALA A 19 -13.86 -25.61 6.05
N LEU A 20 -14.30 -25.38 4.80
CA LEU A 20 -13.45 -25.47 3.62
C LEU A 20 -12.36 -24.40 3.63
N VAL A 21 -12.71 -23.14 3.92
CA VAL A 21 -11.73 -22.04 4.04
C VAL A 21 -10.73 -22.34 5.16
N PHE A 22 -11.20 -22.83 6.30
CA PHE A 22 -10.34 -23.21 7.42
C PHE A 22 -9.39 -24.34 7.06
N LEU A 23 -9.87 -25.37 6.35
CA LEU A 23 -9.06 -26.48 5.88
C LEU A 23 -7.97 -26.01 4.91
N VAL A 24 -8.35 -25.21 3.91
CA VAL A 24 -7.39 -24.62 2.95
C VAL A 24 -6.34 -23.80 3.71
N PHE A 25 -6.75 -22.92 4.61
CA PHE A 25 -5.83 -22.11 5.41
C PHE A 25 -4.85 -22.98 6.21
N ARG A 26 -5.34 -24.00 6.92
CA ARG A 26 -4.50 -24.92 7.71
C ARG A 26 -3.52 -25.69 6.83
N THR A 27 -3.98 -26.23 5.70
CA THR A 27 -3.14 -26.96 4.76
C THR A 27 -2.07 -26.04 4.17
N THR A 28 -2.43 -24.82 3.75
CA THR A 28 -1.48 -23.85 3.21
C THR A 28 -0.43 -23.46 4.24
N GLN A 29 -0.82 -23.15 5.49
CA GLN A 29 0.15 -22.81 6.54
C GLN A 29 1.14 -23.95 6.79
N SER A 30 0.65 -25.19 6.95
CA SER A 30 1.52 -26.35 7.15
C SER A 30 2.47 -26.61 5.97
N ASN A 31 2.01 -26.40 4.73
CA ASN A 31 2.88 -26.53 3.55
C ASN A 31 3.92 -25.39 3.47
N LEU A 32 3.56 -24.16 3.83
CA LEU A 32 4.49 -23.02 3.84
C LEU A 32 5.58 -23.21 4.90
N GLU A 33 5.22 -23.71 6.08
CA GLU A 33 6.16 -24.08 7.14
C GLU A 33 7.15 -25.16 6.68
N LEU A 34 6.68 -26.20 5.99
CA LEU A 34 7.53 -27.27 5.42
C LEU A 34 8.50 -26.74 4.36
N LEU A 35 8.09 -25.72 3.60
CA LEU A 35 8.92 -25.07 2.59
C LEU A 35 9.88 -24.03 3.20
N GLY A 36 9.85 -23.81 4.52
CA GLY A 36 10.63 -22.78 5.20
C GLY A 36 10.20 -21.35 4.83
N VAL A 37 9.06 -21.20 4.16
CA VAL A 37 8.49 -19.89 3.83
C VAL A 37 7.79 -19.38 5.08
N GLN A 38 8.39 -18.38 5.73
CA GLN A 38 7.75 -17.72 6.85
C GLN A 38 6.54 -16.93 6.35
N SER A 39 5.36 -17.52 6.53
CA SER A 39 4.07 -16.91 6.32
C SER A 39 3.72 -15.95 7.46
N GLY A 40 2.95 -14.90 7.14
CA GLY A 40 2.45 -13.95 8.14
C GLY A 40 3.26 -12.66 8.22
N PHE A 41 3.11 -11.93 9.34
CA PHE A 41 3.69 -10.61 9.55
C PHE A 41 4.95 -10.61 10.40
N ASP A 42 5.42 -11.78 10.84
CA ASP A 42 6.60 -11.90 11.71
C ASP A 42 7.86 -11.28 11.09
N PHE A 43 7.94 -11.26 9.75
CA PHE A 43 9.01 -10.58 9.02
C PHE A 43 9.15 -9.10 9.39
N LEU A 44 8.07 -8.40 9.74
CA LEU A 44 8.10 -6.99 10.11
C LEU A 44 8.99 -6.75 11.34
N TRP A 45 9.09 -7.72 12.25
CA TRP A 45 9.89 -7.64 13.47
C TRP A 45 11.33 -8.13 13.27
N LYS A 46 11.66 -8.69 12.10
CA LYS A 46 13.05 -9.04 11.77
C LYS A 46 13.88 -7.80 11.44
N LYS A 47 15.18 -7.89 11.69
CA LYS A 47 16.14 -6.85 11.30
C LYS A 47 16.08 -6.59 9.79
N ALA A 48 16.12 -5.32 9.41
CA ALA A 48 16.10 -4.93 8.01
C ALA A 48 17.37 -5.36 7.27
N GLY A 49 18.54 -5.18 7.87
CA GLY A 49 19.82 -5.63 7.30
C GLY A 49 20.27 -4.87 6.05
N PHE A 50 19.66 -3.71 5.77
CA PHE A 50 20.04 -2.81 4.68
C PHE A 50 20.07 -1.35 5.16
N SER A 51 20.98 -0.56 4.60
CA SER A 51 21.05 0.87 4.88
C SER A 51 20.04 1.67 4.05
N ILE A 52 19.47 2.71 4.66
CA ILE A 52 18.61 3.68 4.00
C ILE A 52 19.33 5.03 4.04
N SER A 53 19.64 5.59 2.88
CA SER A 53 20.43 6.82 2.77
C SER A 53 19.75 8.05 3.39
N GLN A 54 18.43 8.15 3.26
CA GLN A 54 17.63 9.26 3.80
C GLN A 54 16.59 8.70 4.76
N HIS A 55 16.61 9.15 6.00
CA HIS A 55 15.64 8.76 7.02
C HIS A 55 15.28 9.97 7.88
N LEU A 56 13.98 10.25 8.01
CA LEU A 56 13.47 11.37 8.83
C LEU A 56 13.31 10.99 10.31
N ILE A 57 13.34 9.69 10.60
CA ILE A 57 13.30 9.13 11.95
C ILE A 57 14.57 8.31 12.19
N PRO A 58 15.00 8.12 13.45
CA PRO A 58 16.14 7.27 13.76
C PRO A 58 15.95 5.86 13.19
N TYR A 59 16.87 5.45 12.32
CA TYR A 59 16.90 4.14 11.68
C TYR A 59 18.33 3.63 11.60
N THR A 60 18.50 2.34 11.84
CA THR A 60 19.75 1.61 11.67
C THR A 60 19.48 0.29 10.97
N GLU A 61 20.50 -0.35 10.41
CA GLU A 61 20.37 -1.66 9.76
C GLU A 61 19.89 -2.77 10.73
N ASP A 62 20.12 -2.57 12.02
CA ASP A 62 19.63 -3.42 13.11
C ASP A 62 18.16 -3.18 13.47
N SER A 63 17.56 -2.10 12.95
CA SER A 63 16.15 -1.79 13.20
C SER A 63 15.24 -2.81 12.51
N PRO A 64 14.06 -3.07 13.08
CA PRO A 64 13.10 -3.99 12.49
C PRO A 64 12.51 -3.43 11.17
N ILE A 65 12.10 -4.33 10.27
CA ILE A 65 11.59 -3.99 8.93
C ILE A 65 10.38 -3.03 8.98
N TRP A 66 9.54 -3.08 10.01
CA TRP A 66 8.44 -2.13 10.14
C TRP A 66 8.92 -0.67 10.27
N VAL A 67 10.08 -0.43 10.89
CA VAL A 67 10.69 0.90 10.96
C VAL A 67 11.19 1.33 9.59
N ALA A 68 11.84 0.43 8.84
CA ALA A 68 12.26 0.70 7.46
C ALA A 68 11.07 1.08 6.57
N LEU A 69 9.94 0.40 6.73
CA LEU A 69 8.71 0.70 6.00
C LEU A 69 8.13 2.06 6.40
N ALA A 70 8.15 2.41 7.68
CA ALA A 70 7.75 3.74 8.14
C ALA A 70 8.64 4.85 7.57
N VAL A 71 9.96 4.64 7.52
CA VAL A 71 10.92 5.55 6.87
C VAL A 71 10.57 5.74 5.38
N ALA A 72 10.29 4.64 4.66
CA ALA A 72 9.96 4.69 3.24
C ALA A 72 8.66 5.49 2.96
N ILE A 73 7.63 5.28 3.78
CA ILE A 73 6.38 6.05 3.69
C ILE A 73 6.65 7.53 3.95
N LEU A 74 7.40 7.85 5.00
CA LEU A 74 7.68 9.22 5.38
C LEU A 74 8.50 9.97 4.32
N ASN A 75 9.47 9.30 3.70
CA ASN A 75 10.22 9.86 2.56
C ASN A 75 9.31 10.13 1.36
N THR A 76 8.41 9.21 1.04
CA THR A 76 7.45 9.37 -0.07
C THR A 76 6.51 10.55 0.19
N LEU A 77 6.03 10.68 1.42
CA LEU A 77 5.18 11.79 1.84
C LEU A 77 5.91 13.12 1.74
N LEU A 78 7.17 13.18 2.22
CA LEU A 78 8.00 14.37 2.10
C LEU A 78 8.14 14.79 0.63
N LEU A 79 8.52 13.86 -0.24
CA LEU A 79 8.67 14.15 -1.67
C LEU A 79 7.35 14.59 -2.30
N ALA A 80 6.23 13.94 -1.95
CA ALA A 80 4.91 14.29 -2.44
C ALA A 80 4.53 15.73 -2.09
N VAL A 81 4.83 16.20 -0.87
CA VAL A 81 4.58 17.59 -0.46
C VAL A 81 5.35 18.58 -1.33
N PHE A 82 6.64 18.33 -1.58
CA PHE A 82 7.45 19.17 -2.47
C PHE A 82 6.93 19.16 -3.92
N CYS A 83 6.58 17.98 -4.44
CA CYS A 83 6.02 17.84 -5.78
C CYS A 83 4.70 18.59 -5.94
N ILE A 84 3.77 18.48 -4.97
CA ILE A 84 2.48 19.18 -5.01
C ILE A 84 2.69 20.70 -5.00
N PHE A 85 3.59 21.20 -4.15
CA PHE A 85 3.88 22.62 -4.07
C PHE A 85 4.43 23.16 -5.40
N LEU A 86 5.44 22.50 -5.97
CA LEU A 86 6.04 22.88 -7.25
C LEU A 86 5.06 22.74 -8.42
N ALA A 87 4.29 21.66 -8.47
CA ALA A 87 3.29 21.43 -9.51
C ALA A 87 2.17 22.49 -9.46
N SER A 88 1.74 22.88 -8.26
CA SER A 88 0.74 23.94 -8.08
C SER A 88 1.27 25.28 -8.56
N LEU A 89 2.53 25.61 -8.25
CA LEU A 89 3.16 26.84 -8.70
C LEU A 89 3.30 26.88 -10.22
N LEU A 90 3.78 25.79 -10.83
CA LEU A 90 3.86 25.66 -12.28
C LEU A 90 2.48 25.74 -12.94
N GLY A 91 1.49 25.03 -12.40
CA GLY A 91 0.11 25.08 -12.88
C GLY A 91 -0.50 26.48 -12.81
N LEU A 92 -0.18 27.24 -11.76
CA LEU A 92 -0.60 28.64 -11.63
C LEU A 92 0.03 29.52 -12.72
N PHE A 93 1.34 29.40 -12.95
CA PHE A 93 2.02 30.16 -14.01
C PHE A 93 1.49 29.82 -15.40
N VAL A 94 1.30 28.54 -15.70
CA VAL A 94 0.70 28.06 -16.95
C VAL A 94 -0.74 28.58 -17.09
N GLY A 95 -1.52 28.55 -16.00
CA GLY A 95 -2.88 29.07 -15.97
C GLY A 95 -2.96 30.57 -16.28
N ILE A 96 -2.07 31.38 -15.69
CA ILE A 96 -1.97 32.83 -15.96
C ILE A 96 -1.52 33.06 -17.41
N GLY A 97 -0.49 32.34 -17.87
CA GLY A 97 0.06 32.46 -19.22
C GLY A 97 -0.99 32.21 -20.31
N ARG A 98 -1.95 31.31 -20.05
CA ARG A 98 -3.07 31.04 -20.97
C ARG A 98 -4.00 32.24 -21.21
N LEU A 99 -4.16 33.13 -20.22
CA LEU A 99 -4.98 34.35 -20.34
C LEU A 99 -4.18 35.54 -20.92
N SER A 100 -2.89 35.38 -21.18
CA SER A 100 -2.07 36.45 -21.75
C SER A 100 -2.55 36.84 -23.15
N SER A 101 -2.64 38.14 -23.41
CA SER A 101 -2.88 38.68 -24.75
C SER A 101 -1.69 38.45 -25.70
N ASN A 102 -0.52 38.06 -25.19
CA ASN A 102 0.63 37.73 -26.00
C ASN A 102 0.48 36.33 -26.60
N TRP A 103 0.35 36.28 -27.94
CA TRP A 103 0.15 35.06 -28.71
C TRP A 103 1.19 33.97 -28.41
N LEU A 104 2.47 34.33 -28.24
CA LEU A 104 3.55 33.36 -28.01
C LEU A 104 3.41 32.68 -26.64
N VAL A 105 3.13 33.47 -25.60
CA VAL A 105 2.99 33.00 -24.20
C VAL A 105 1.74 32.13 -24.05
N SER A 106 0.63 32.53 -24.68
CA SER A 106 -0.61 31.75 -24.69
C SER A 106 -0.43 30.41 -25.40
N ARG A 107 0.31 30.36 -26.51
CA ARG A 107 0.59 29.12 -27.25
C ARG A 107 1.50 28.16 -26.48
N LEU A 108 2.54 28.67 -25.83
CA LEU A 108 3.46 27.88 -25.01
C LEU A 108 2.79 27.31 -23.75
N SER A 109 1.76 28.00 -23.24
CA SER A 109 0.99 27.56 -22.07
C SER A 109 -0.11 26.54 -22.42
N LEU A 110 -0.30 26.22 -23.70
CA LEU A 110 -1.28 25.24 -24.21
C LEU A 110 -0.63 23.92 -24.67
N ALA A 111 0.70 23.90 -24.84
CA ALA A 111 1.49 22.73 -25.23
C ALA A 111 1.87 21.91 -23.99
#